data_AF-A0A354GPL7-F1
#
_entry.id   AF-A0A354GPL7-F1
#
_cell.length_a   1.000
_cell.length_b   1.000
_cell.length_c   1.000
_cell.angle_alpha   90.00
_cell.angle_beta   90.00
_cell.angle_gamma   90.00
#
_symmetry.space_group_name_H-M   'P 1'
#
loop_
_entity.id
_entity.type
_entity.pdbx_description
1 polymer ?
#
loop_
_entity_poly.entity_id
_entity_poly.type
_entity_poly.pdbx_seq_one_letter_code
_entity_poly.pdbx_strand_id
1 'polypeptide(L)'
;AGRGTDIKPVRDVIEAGGLHVLGTERHEALRIDRQLMGRSGRQGDPGSAQFFLSLEDELLEGLGEKRQESLKQHGRRGAAGDWSGYQKLFVQAQQRVEHRHYQSRVDLMVHEKQRQEILKDLAADPYVD
;
A
#
# COMPACT_ATOMS: atom_id res chain seq x y z
N ALA A 1 13.57 2.28 4.03
CA ALA A 1 14.67 2.69 4.93
C ALA A 1 14.19 2.72 6.38
N GLY A 2 15.07 2.51 7.38
CA GLY A 2 14.77 2.68 8.81
C GLY A 2 13.80 1.67 9.44
N ARG A 3 13.61 0.47 8.86
CA ARG A 3 12.75 -0.57 9.46
C ARG A 3 13.39 -1.11 10.74
N GLY A 4 12.62 -1.15 11.82
CA GLY A 4 13.10 -1.65 13.13
C GLY A 4 13.76 -0.59 14.02
N THR A 5 14.10 0.59 13.48
CA THR A 5 14.61 1.71 14.27
C THR A 5 13.47 2.56 14.81
N ASP A 6 13.56 2.91 16.09
CA ASP A 6 12.60 3.75 16.76
C ASP A 6 12.92 5.25 16.59
N ILE A 7 11.88 6.08 16.47
CA ILE A 7 12.01 7.54 16.40
C ILE A 7 11.56 8.06 17.75
N LYS A 8 12.50 8.52 18.58
CA LYS A 8 12.22 9.05 19.91
C LYS A 8 12.17 10.57 19.84
N PRO A 9 10.98 11.20 19.86
CA PRO A 9 10.89 12.66 19.88
C PRO A 9 11.44 13.20 21.20
N VAL A 10 12.10 14.35 21.14
CA VAL A 10 12.49 15.11 22.34
C VAL A 10 11.28 15.82 22.93
N ARG A 11 11.35 16.26 24.19
CA ARG A 11 10.22 16.82 24.93
C ARG A 11 9.55 17.99 24.19
N ASP A 12 10.33 18.91 23.64
CA ASP A 12 9.81 20.07 22.91
C ASP A 12 8.97 19.67 21.68
N VAL A 13 9.33 18.56 21.02
CA VAL A 13 8.58 18.03 19.88
C VAL A 13 7.26 17.40 20.34
N ILE A 14 7.28 16.68 21.48
CA ILE A 14 6.07 16.11 22.09
C ILE A 14 5.09 17.25 22.46
N GLU A 15 5.60 18.31 23.11
CA GLU A 15 4.81 19.48 23.49
C GLU A 15 4.23 20.21 22.27
N ALA A 16 4.91 20.16 21.11
CA ALA A 16 4.44 20.72 19.84
C ALA A 16 3.46 19.81 19.06
N GLY A 17 3.04 18.66 19.62
CA GLY A 17 2.09 17.73 18.98
C GLY A 17 2.72 16.48 18.37
N GLY A 18 4.02 16.28 18.59
CA GLY A 18 4.75 15.06 18.26
C GLY A 18 5.10 14.91 16.78
N LEU A 19 5.46 13.68 16.39
CA LEU A 19 5.88 13.38 15.02
C LEU A 19 4.69 13.45 14.06
N HIS A 20 4.82 14.25 13.01
CA HIS A 20 3.90 14.28 11.88
C HIS A 20 4.46 13.47 10.71
N VAL A 21 3.71 12.47 10.26
CA VAL A 21 4.10 11.58 9.15
C VAL A 21 3.38 11.98 7.88
N LEU A 22 4.15 12.22 6.83
CA LEU A 22 3.63 12.55 5.50
C LEU A 22 3.78 11.35 4.55
N GLY A 23 2.65 10.88 4.04
CA GLY A 23 2.61 9.96 2.91
C GLY A 23 2.38 10.75 1.63
N THR A 24 3.24 10.57 0.63
CA THR A 24 3.12 11.21 -0.69
C THR A 24 2.22 10.45 -1.65
N GLU A 25 1.90 9.21 -1.30
CA GLU A 25 1.05 8.29 -2.04
C GLU A 25 0.52 7.22 -1.09
N ARG A 26 -0.44 6.43 -1.55
CA ARG A 26 -0.84 5.19 -0.87
C ARG A 26 -0.24 3.99 -1.54
N HIS A 27 0.24 3.07 -0.72
CA HIS A 27 0.79 1.82 -1.22
C HIS A 27 -0.34 0.89 -1.67
N GLU A 28 0.02 -0.09 -2.48
CA GLU A 28 -0.89 -1.17 -2.88
C GLU A 28 -1.44 -1.98 -1.71
N ALA A 29 -0.73 -2.00 -0.58
CA ALA A 29 -1.11 -2.73 0.62
C ALA A 29 -1.32 -1.80 1.82
N LEU A 30 -2.50 -1.89 2.45
CA LEU A 30 -2.90 -1.09 3.62
C LEU A 30 -1.95 -1.30 4.80
N ARG A 31 -1.37 -2.50 4.89
CA ARG A 31 -0.37 -2.84 5.90
C ARG A 31 0.85 -1.93 5.84
N ILE A 32 1.29 -1.53 4.64
CA ILE A 32 2.48 -0.68 4.47
C ILE A 32 2.15 0.76 4.88
N ASP A 33 0.99 1.27 4.49
CA ASP A 33 0.51 2.58 4.95
C ASP A 33 0.38 2.64 6.48
N ARG A 34 -0.16 1.58 7.10
CA ARG A 34 -0.21 1.46 8.57
C ARG A 34 1.16 1.41 9.21
N GLN A 35 2.15 0.76 8.57
CA GLN A 35 3.52 0.77 9.06
C GLN A 35 4.15 2.17 9.03
N LEU A 36 3.82 2.97 8.00
CA LEU A 36 4.27 4.36 7.91
C LEU A 36 3.60 5.20 9.00
N MET A 37 2.27 5.13 9.14
CA MET A 37 1.53 5.86 10.19
C MET A 37 2.01 5.50 11.60
N GLY A 38 2.28 4.22 11.86
CA GLY A 38 2.76 3.71 13.15
C GLY A 38 4.20 4.14 13.51
N ARG A 39 4.87 4.95 12.67
CA ARG A 39 6.11 5.63 13.05
C ARG A 39 5.88 6.79 14.01
N SER A 40 4.68 7.36 14.00
CA SER A 40 4.23 8.39 14.94
C SER A 40 3.40 7.81 16.08
N GLY A 41 3.19 8.59 17.14
CA GLY A 41 2.26 8.27 18.22
C GLY A 41 2.63 7.03 19.04
N ARG A 42 3.92 6.77 19.23
CA ARG A 42 4.39 5.58 19.96
C ARG A 42 4.22 5.76 21.46
N GLN A 43 3.91 4.67 22.16
CA GLN A 43 3.78 4.65 23.63
C GLN A 43 2.80 5.69 24.21
N GLY A 44 1.83 6.16 23.41
CA GLY A 44 0.88 7.19 23.82
C GLY A 44 1.34 8.62 23.56
N ASP A 45 2.50 8.82 22.92
CA ASP A 45 2.93 10.13 22.45
C ASP A 45 1.90 10.72 21.48
N PRO A 46 1.75 12.06 21.44
CA PRO A 46 1.01 12.71 20.38
C PRO A 46 1.70 12.46 19.03
N GLY A 47 0.91 12.41 17.98
CA GLY A 47 1.41 12.18 16.63
C GLY A 47 0.26 12.22 15.64
N SER A 48 0.61 12.46 14.38
CA SER A 48 -0.39 12.54 13.32
C SER A 48 0.20 12.04 12.01
N ALA A 49 -0.69 11.64 11.09
CA ALA A 49 -0.30 11.22 9.77
C ALA A 49 -1.26 11.81 8.73
N GLN A 50 -0.71 12.27 7.62
CA GLN A 50 -1.48 12.79 6.49
C GLN A 50 -0.97 12.17 5.20
N PHE A 51 -1.90 11.79 4.33
CA PHE A 51 -1.59 11.31 2.99
C PHE A 51 -2.04 12.34 1.97
N PHE A 52 -1.12 12.69 1.09
CA PHE A 52 -1.39 13.44 -0.13
C PHE A 52 -1.55 12.43 -1.26
N LEU A 53 -2.60 12.57 -2.05
CA LEU A 53 -2.97 11.62 -3.10
C LEU A 53 -3.30 12.38 -4.37
N SER A 54 -3.01 11.78 -5.52
CA SER A 54 -3.34 12.32 -6.83
C SER A 54 -4.30 11.40 -7.58
N LEU A 55 -5.20 11.99 -8.37
CA LEU A 55 -6.01 11.21 -9.32
C LEU A 55 -5.18 10.61 -10.46
N GLU A 56 -3.91 10.98 -10.55
CA GLU A 56 -2.94 10.39 -11.47
C GLU A 56 -2.15 9.22 -10.86
N ASP A 57 -2.33 8.91 -9.57
CA ASP A 57 -1.61 7.84 -8.88
C ASP A 57 -1.83 6.47 -9.53
N GLU A 58 -0.75 5.68 -9.60
CA GLU A 58 -0.74 4.32 -10.17
C GLU A 58 -1.69 3.38 -9.42
N LEU A 59 -1.89 3.59 -8.11
CA LEU A 59 -2.83 2.80 -7.31
C LEU A 59 -4.23 2.72 -7.94
N LEU A 60 -4.68 3.78 -8.62
CA LEU A 60 -6.00 3.85 -9.25
C LEU A 60 -6.14 2.93 -10.49
N GLU A 61 -5.05 2.38 -11.02
CA GLU A 61 -5.08 1.24 -11.96
C GLU A 61 -5.82 0.04 -11.36
N GLY A 62 -5.82 -0.06 -10.03
CA GLY A 62 -6.72 -0.85 -9.20
C GLY A 62 -8.16 -0.94 -9.71
N LEU A 63 -8.69 0.19 -10.20
CA LEU A 63 -10.08 0.37 -10.60
C LEU A 63 -10.35 0.01 -12.07
N GLY A 64 -9.31 -0.21 -12.87
CA GLY A 64 -9.35 -0.46 -14.30
C GLY A 64 -9.02 0.78 -15.15
N GLU A 65 -8.36 0.56 -16.29
CA GLU A 65 -7.79 1.61 -17.16
C GLU A 65 -8.81 2.68 -17.57
N LYS A 66 -10.00 2.28 -18.02
CA LYS A 66 -11.06 3.22 -18.43
C LYS A 66 -11.47 4.17 -17.31
N ARG A 67 -11.52 3.66 -16.06
CA ARG A 67 -11.92 4.45 -14.89
C ARG A 67 -10.78 5.40 -14.50
N GLN A 68 -9.54 4.91 -14.52
CA GLN A 68 -8.36 5.72 -14.23
C GLN A 68 -8.22 6.87 -15.23
N GLU A 69 -8.34 6.60 -16.53
CA GLU A 69 -8.26 7.63 -17.57
C GLU A 69 -9.33 8.72 -17.39
N SER A 70 -10.57 8.32 -17.06
CA SER A 70 -11.63 9.27 -16.73
C SER A 70 -11.31 10.12 -15.51
N LEU A 71 -10.66 9.57 -14.48
CA LEU A 71 -10.25 10.31 -13.27
C LEU A 71 -9.11 11.28 -13.58
N LYS A 72 -8.11 10.86 -14.36
CA LYS A 72 -7.01 11.72 -14.83
C LYS A 72 -7.53 12.92 -15.61
N GLN A 73 -8.43 12.68 -16.58
CA GLN A 73 -9.06 13.76 -17.34
C GLN A 73 -9.88 14.70 -16.44
N HIS A 74 -10.59 14.16 -15.44
CA HIS A 74 -11.35 14.97 -14.50
C HIS A 74 -10.44 15.86 -13.65
N GLY A 75 -9.33 15.32 -13.13
CA GLY A 75 -8.33 16.08 -12.37
C GLY A 75 -7.71 17.23 -13.19
N ARG A 76 -7.36 16.97 -14.46
CA ARG A 76 -6.76 17.97 -15.36
C ARG A 76 -7.69 19.12 -15.72
N ARG A 77 -9.01 18.91 -15.69
CA ARG A 77 -10.00 19.97 -15.92
C ARG A 77 -10.08 20.99 -14.77
N GLY A 78 -9.38 20.74 -13.66
CA GLY A 78 -9.15 21.74 -12.62
C GLY A 78 -10.44 22.28 -11.99
N ALA A 79 -11.42 21.41 -11.74
CA ALA A 79 -12.65 21.84 -11.10
C ALA A 79 -12.36 22.21 -9.63
N ALA A 80 -12.66 23.45 -9.25
CA ALA A 80 -12.79 23.83 -7.85
C ALA A 80 -13.98 23.03 -7.28
N GLY A 81 -13.67 21.94 -6.57
CA GLY A 81 -14.67 21.00 -6.10
C GLY A 81 -14.24 20.35 -4.78
N ASP A 82 -15.22 19.82 -4.07
CA ASP A 82 -14.96 19.02 -2.88
C ASP A 82 -14.35 17.67 -3.29
N TRP A 83 -13.09 17.47 -2.92
CA TRP A 83 -12.33 16.24 -3.18
C TRP A 83 -12.54 15.18 -2.09
N SER A 84 -13.28 15.48 -1.02
CA SER A 84 -13.47 14.57 0.13
C SER A 84 -14.08 13.21 -0.28
N GLY A 85 -14.95 13.21 -1.30
CA GLY A 85 -15.60 12.00 -1.81
C GLY A 85 -14.65 10.99 -2.48
N TYR A 86 -13.46 11.44 -2.92
CA TYR A 86 -12.52 10.61 -3.68
C TYR A 86 -11.73 9.65 -2.81
N GLN A 87 -11.68 9.85 -1.49
CA GLN A 87 -11.00 8.94 -0.55
C GLN A 87 -11.46 7.49 -0.72
N LYS A 88 -12.77 7.27 -0.96
CA LYS A 88 -13.34 5.93 -1.14
C LYS A 88 -12.76 5.20 -2.35
N LEU A 89 -12.40 5.93 -3.41
CA LEU A 89 -11.82 5.34 -4.63
C LEU A 89 -10.45 4.72 -4.34
N PHE A 90 -9.59 5.41 -3.59
CA PHE A 90 -8.27 4.89 -3.22
C PHE A 90 -8.38 3.64 -2.35
N VAL A 91 -9.33 3.62 -1.41
CA VAL A 91 -9.59 2.42 -0.57
C VAL A 91 -10.05 1.23 -1.42
N GLN A 92 -10.97 1.46 -2.36
CA GLN A 92 -11.44 0.41 -3.28
C GLN A 92 -10.34 -0.08 -4.21
N ALA A 93 -9.51 0.82 -4.72
CA ALA A 93 -8.39 0.50 -5.59
C ALA A 93 -7.38 -0.39 -4.84
N GLN A 94 -7.00 0.00 -3.62
CA GLN A 94 -6.12 -0.77 -2.74
C GLN A 94 -6.66 -2.18 -2.47
N GLN A 95 -7.93 -2.32 -2.10
CA GLN A 95 -8.56 -3.62 -1.87
C GLN A 95 -8.52 -4.53 -3.11
N ARG A 96 -8.74 -3.97 -4.30
CA ARG A 96 -8.68 -4.73 -5.56
C ARG A 96 -7.26 -5.18 -5.89
N VAL A 97 -6.26 -4.31 -5.67
CA VAL A 97 -4.86 -4.66 -5.90
C VAL A 97 -4.40 -5.71 -4.89
N GLU A 98 -4.72 -5.58 -3.60
CA GLU A 98 -4.43 -6.60 -2.59
C GLU A 98 -5.05 -7.95 -2.93
N HIS A 99 -6.30 -7.97 -3.42
CA HIS A 99 -6.97 -9.20 -3.83
C HIS A 99 -6.29 -9.85 -5.04
N ARG A 100 -5.91 -9.07 -6.06
CA ARG A 100 -5.13 -9.57 -7.20
C ARG A 100 -3.81 -10.17 -6.75
N HIS A 101 -3.06 -9.47 -5.90
CA HIS A 101 -1.81 -9.98 -5.34
C HIS A 101 -2.00 -11.26 -4.52
N TYR A 102 -3.12 -11.37 -3.79
CA TYR A 102 -3.46 -12.60 -3.08
C TYR A 102 -3.68 -13.77 -4.05
N GLN A 103 -4.47 -13.58 -5.11
CA GLN A 103 -4.70 -14.61 -6.12
C GLN A 103 -3.39 -15.04 -6.79
N SER A 104 -2.56 -14.09 -7.24
CA SER A 104 -1.27 -14.41 -7.88
C SER A 104 -0.34 -15.22 -6.97
N ARG A 105 -0.35 -14.96 -5.65
CA ARG A 105 0.42 -15.77 -4.69
C ARG A 105 -0.14 -17.19 -4.54
N VAL A 106 -1.48 -17.34 -4.57
CA VAL A 106 -2.12 -18.66 -4.53
C VAL A 106 -1.79 -19.45 -5.79
N ASP A 107 -1.90 -18.83 -6.96
CA ASP A 107 -1.60 -19.47 -8.24
C ASP A 107 -0.14 -19.93 -8.29
N LEU A 108 0.80 -19.07 -7.85
CA LEU A 108 2.21 -19.42 -7.76
C LEU A 108 2.45 -20.60 -6.79
N MET A 109 1.78 -20.60 -5.64
CA MET A 109 1.88 -21.69 -4.66
C MET A 109 1.36 -23.03 -5.22
N VAL A 110 0.25 -22.99 -5.96
CA VAL A 110 -0.31 -24.19 -6.62
C VAL A 110 0.64 -24.69 -7.70
N HIS A 111 1.16 -23.80 -8.54
CA HIS A 111 2.13 -24.15 -9.58
C HIS A 111 3.41 -24.76 -8.99
N GLU A 112 3.92 -24.20 -7.90
CA GLU A 112 5.09 -24.74 -7.19
C GLU A 112 4.82 -26.14 -6.63
N LYS A 113 3.63 -26.36 -6.05
CA LYS A 113 3.23 -27.69 -5.56
C LYS A 113 3.18 -28.72 -6.68
N GLN A 114 2.58 -28.37 -7.83
CA GLN A 114 2.51 -29.25 -9.00
C GLN A 114 3.91 -29.57 -9.55
N ARG A 115 4.78 -28.56 -9.64
CA ARG A 115 6.18 -28.75 -10.04
C ARG A 115 6.89 -29.74 -9.13
N GLN A 116 6.73 -29.62 -7.81
CA GLN A 116 7.33 -30.53 -6.84
C GLN A 116 6.80 -31.97 -6.96
N GLU A 117 5.52 -32.14 -7.25
CA GLU A 117 4.92 -33.46 -7.52
C GLU A 117 5.54 -34.11 -8.78
N ILE A 118 5.65 -33.37 -9.88
CA ILE A 118 6.29 -33.85 -11.12
C ILE A 118 7.74 -34.26 -10.89
N LEU A 119 8.52 -33.46 -10.15
CA LEU A 119 9.93 -33.78 -9.86
C LEU A 119 10.06 -35.08 -9.05
N LYS A 120 9.18 -35.27 -8.05
CA LYS A 120 9.11 -36.52 -7.28
C LYS A 120 8.79 -37.72 -8.16
N ASP A 121 7.81 -37.59 -9.06
CA ASP A 121 7.41 -38.67 -9.98
C ASP A 121 8.55 -39.05 -10.94
N LEU A 122 9.37 -38.08 -11.33
CA LEU A 122 10.56 -38.29 -12.16
C LEU A 122 11.76 -38.87 -11.39
N ALA A 123 11.62 -39.12 -10.08
CA ALA A 123 12.71 -39.45 -9.15
C ALA A 123 13.90 -38.47 -9.23
N ALA A 124 13.65 -37.25 -9.70
CA ALA A 124 14.60 -36.16 -9.69
C ALA A 124 14.49 -35.47 -8.34
N ASP A 125 15.58 -35.41 -7.57
CA ASP A 125 15.57 -34.71 -6.29
C ASP A 125 15.40 -33.20 -6.56
N PRO A 126 14.31 -32.56 -6.09
CA PRO A 126 14.07 -31.14 -6.32
C PRO A 126 15.06 -30.21 -5.62
N TYR A 127 15.94 -30.71 -4.73
CA TYR A 127 16.89 -29.93 -3.95
C TYR A 127 18.35 -30.27 -4.20
N VAL A 128 18.64 -31.14 -5.17
CA VAL A 128 20.01 -31.51 -5.55
C VAL A 128 20.26 -31.00 -6.96
N ASP A 129 21.08 -29.96 -7.06
CA ASP A 129 21.81 -29.62 -8.30
C ASP A 129 22.82 -30.73 -8.63
#